data_AF-A0A3I8FVL1-F1
#
_entry.id   AF-A0A3I8FVL1-F1
#
_cell.length_a   1.000
_cell.length_b   1.000
_cell.length_c   1.000
_cell.angle_alpha   90.00
_cell.angle_beta   90.00
_cell.angle_gamma   90.00
#
_symmetry.space_group_name_H-M   'P 1'
#
loop_
_entity.id
_entity.type
_entity.pdbx_description
1 polymer ?
#
loop_
_entity_poly.entity_id
_entity_poly.type
_entity_poly.pdbx_seq_one_letter_code
_entity_poly.pdbx_strand_id
1 'polypeptide(L)'
;MYSGLDENEANQMQALLLSNNINVSKENEKAGGISINVDKNDFVKAISILNNHGLPRKKHVNIEAIFPPSQLVSSPTQEHAKINYIKEQNVERLLSKIPGVIDCSIVLNINKEGDVPSSASVLIISSPEINLAPTINQIKSLVKNSIDDLKMENISVVIKNTAG
;
A
#
# COMPACT_ATOMS: atom_id res chain seq x y z
N MET A 1 -2.94 -12.26 20.30
CA MET A 1 -1.75 -12.24 19.41
C MET A 1 -1.59 -10.83 18.85
N TYR A 2 -2.63 -10.29 18.20
CA TYR A 2 -2.72 -8.88 17.83
C TYR A 2 -3.97 -8.25 18.43
N SER A 3 -3.92 -6.93 18.64
CA SER A 3 -4.97 -6.12 19.28
C SER A 3 -5.06 -4.75 18.61
N GLY A 4 -6.21 -4.08 18.72
CA GLY A 4 -6.44 -2.75 18.15
C GLY A 4 -6.49 -2.72 16.62
N LEU A 5 -6.85 -3.85 16.00
CA LEU A 5 -7.03 -3.97 14.55
C LEU A 5 -8.37 -3.34 14.15
N ASP A 6 -8.42 -2.79 12.95
CA ASP A 6 -9.71 -2.48 12.32
C ASP A 6 -10.38 -3.76 11.79
N GLU A 7 -11.66 -3.66 11.44
CA GLU A 7 -12.44 -4.81 11.04
C GLU A 7 -11.96 -5.46 9.74
N ASN A 8 -11.51 -4.67 8.77
CA ASN A 8 -11.02 -5.18 7.50
C ASN A 8 -9.70 -5.93 7.70
N GLU A 9 -8.78 -5.34 8.46
CA GLU A 9 -7.49 -5.95 8.80
C GLU A 9 -7.67 -7.24 9.60
N ALA A 10 -8.53 -7.23 10.63
CA ALA A 10 -8.84 -8.42 11.41
C ALA A 10 -9.45 -9.54 10.54
N ASN A 11 -10.35 -9.19 9.61
CA ASN A 11 -10.96 -10.16 8.69
C ASN A 11 -9.93 -10.75 7.72
N GLN A 12 -9.01 -9.94 7.19
CA GLN A 12 -7.93 -10.44 6.31
C GLN A 12 -6.99 -11.40 7.05
N MET A 13 -6.57 -11.04 8.26
CA MET A 13 -5.73 -11.90 9.10
C MET A 13 -6.45 -13.20 9.45
N GLN A 14 -7.73 -13.13 9.81
CA GLN A 14 -8.54 -14.31 10.10
C GLN A 14 -8.65 -15.22 8.88
N ALA A 15 -8.99 -14.69 7.70
CA ALA A 15 -9.14 -15.46 6.49
C ALA A 15 -7.84 -16.19 6.09
N LEU A 16 -6.70 -15.49 6.16
CA LEU A 16 -5.39 -16.06 5.82
C LEU A 16 -4.96 -17.18 6.79
N LEU A 17 -5.23 -17.01 8.09
CA LEU A 17 -4.90 -18.03 9.07
C LEU A 17 -5.81 -19.25 8.92
N LEU A 18 -7.11 -19.05 8.72
CA LEU A 18 -8.07 -20.15 8.49
C LEU A 18 -7.74 -20.93 7.21
N SER A 19 -7.36 -20.27 6.11
CA SER A 19 -6.95 -20.95 4.87
C SER A 19 -5.69 -21.80 5.03
N ASN A 20 -4.86 -21.48 6.04
CA ASN A 20 -3.65 -22.22 6.40
C ASN A 20 -3.86 -23.24 7.54
N ASN A 21 -5.12 -23.60 7.82
CA ASN A 21 -5.54 -24.53 8.88
C ASN A 21 -5.09 -24.10 10.29
N ILE A 22 -5.10 -22.79 10.57
CA ILE A 22 -4.86 -22.25 11.91
C ILE A 22 -6.17 -21.73 12.48
N ASN A 23 -6.57 -22.28 13.63
CA ASN A 23 -7.75 -21.81 14.33
C ASN A 23 -7.51 -20.43 14.95
N VAL A 24 -8.47 -19.53 14.74
CA VAL A 24 -8.41 -18.14 15.19
C VAL A 24 -9.65 -17.78 15.96
N SER A 25 -9.48 -17.14 17.13
CA SER A 25 -10.56 -16.42 17.82
C SER A 25 -10.46 -14.92 17.55
N LYS A 26 -11.60 -14.32 17.18
CA LYS A 26 -11.77 -12.90 16.93
C LYS A 26 -12.63 -12.32 18.06
N GLU A 27 -12.13 -11.33 18.78
CA GLU A 27 -12.83 -10.71 19.92
C GLU A 27 -12.84 -9.19 19.79
N ASN A 28 -14.00 -8.58 20.06
CA ASN A 28 -14.12 -7.13 20.10
C ASN A 28 -13.57 -6.60 21.43
N GLU A 29 -12.70 -5.60 21.35
CA GLU A 29 -12.08 -4.99 22.53
C GLU A 29 -13.00 -3.96 23.19
N LYS A 30 -12.97 -3.89 24.52
CA LYS A 30 -13.75 -2.91 25.29
C LYS A 30 -13.39 -1.45 24.96
N ALA A 31 -12.16 -1.20 24.53
CA ALA A 31 -11.65 0.13 24.17
C ALA A 31 -11.91 0.50 22.69
N GLY A 32 -12.59 -0.36 21.94
CA GLY A 32 -12.73 -0.25 20.49
C GLY A 32 -11.58 -0.91 19.75
N GLY A 33 -11.89 -1.54 18.61
CA GLY A 33 -10.95 -2.36 17.85
C GLY A 33 -11.16 -3.87 18.06
N ILE A 34 -10.44 -4.65 17.26
CA ILE A 34 -10.58 -6.11 17.22
C ILE A 34 -9.24 -6.76 17.57
N SER A 35 -9.32 -7.83 18.37
CA SER A 35 -8.19 -8.69 18.67
C SER A 35 -8.31 -10.03 17.95
N ILE A 36 -7.15 -10.54 17.53
CA ILE A 36 -6.98 -11.84 16.90
C ILE A 36 -6.08 -12.68 17.81
N ASN A 37 -6.57 -13.86 18.20
CA ASN A 37 -5.87 -14.83 19.04
C ASN A 37 -5.84 -16.21 18.37
N VAL A 38 -4.78 -16.96 18.64
CA VAL A 38 -4.56 -18.32 18.14
C VAL A 38 -4.11 -19.19 19.31
N ASP A 39 -4.21 -20.52 19.15
CA ASP A 39 -3.65 -21.45 20.13
C ASP A 39 -2.13 -21.28 20.23
N LYS A 40 -1.56 -21.55 21.40
CA LYS A 40 -0.11 -21.47 21.62
C LYS A 40 0.67 -22.38 20.68
N ASN A 41 0.13 -23.54 20.33
CA ASN A 41 0.76 -24.49 19.43
C ASN A 41 0.88 -23.94 18.00
N ASP A 42 -0.05 -23.09 17.58
CA ASP A 42 -0.08 -22.50 16.24
C ASP A 42 0.59 -21.13 16.18
N PHE A 43 0.95 -20.53 17.31
CA PHE A 43 1.44 -19.16 17.41
C PHE A 43 2.63 -18.86 16.47
N VAL A 44 3.66 -19.72 16.49
CA VAL A 44 4.86 -19.54 15.67
C VAL A 44 4.52 -19.59 14.17
N LYS A 45 3.68 -20.56 13.79
CA LYS A 45 3.22 -20.74 12.39
C LYS A 45 2.37 -19.55 11.93
N ALA A 46 1.47 -19.08 12.80
CA ALA A 46 0.60 -17.93 12.53
C ALA A 46 1.40 -16.66 12.27
N ILE A 47 2.36 -16.34 13.14
CA ILE A 47 3.25 -15.18 12.97
C ILE A 47 4.05 -15.28 11.67
N SER A 48 4.61 -16.45 11.36
CA SER A 48 5.36 -16.63 10.12
C SER A 48 4.49 -16.40 8.88
N ILE A 49 3.26 -16.91 8.86
CA ILE A 49 2.34 -16.74 7.73
C ILE A 49 1.95 -15.27 7.57
N LEU A 50 1.58 -14.60 8.67
CA LEU A 50 1.18 -13.19 8.65
C LEU A 50 2.32 -12.28 8.17
N ASN A 51 3.52 -12.48 8.70
CA ASN A 51 4.71 -11.71 8.29
C ASN A 51 5.04 -11.90 6.82
N ASN A 52 4.94 -13.14 6.31
CA ASN A 52 5.19 -13.43 4.89
C ASN A 52 4.17 -12.76 3.95
N HIS A 53 3.00 -12.40 4.47
CA HIS A 53 1.95 -11.70 3.73
C HIS A 53 1.85 -10.21 4.10
N GLY A 54 2.85 -9.66 4.83
CA GLY A 54 2.92 -8.24 5.16
C GLY A 54 1.87 -7.76 6.16
N LEU A 55 1.33 -8.67 6.98
CA LEU A 55 0.35 -8.37 8.02
C LEU A 55 1.01 -8.30 9.41
N PRO A 56 0.52 -7.44 10.32
CA PRO A 56 -0.49 -6.41 10.10
C PRO A 56 0.03 -5.30 9.17
N ARG A 57 -0.87 -4.70 8.38
CA ARG A 57 -0.50 -3.65 7.44
C ARG A 57 0.05 -2.47 8.22
N LYS A 58 1.11 -1.84 7.71
CA LYS A 58 1.54 -0.55 8.24
C LYS A 58 0.39 0.44 8.02
N LYS A 59 -0.15 1.01 9.10
CA LYS A 59 -1.15 2.09 8.99
C LYS A 59 -0.55 3.22 8.17
N HIS A 60 -1.22 3.58 7.08
CA HIS A 60 -0.83 4.72 6.26
C HIS A 60 -1.08 5.98 7.10
N VAL A 61 -0.06 6.81 7.26
CA VAL A 61 -0.17 8.02 8.07
C VAL A 61 -0.98 9.05 7.29
N ASN A 62 -2.07 9.56 7.88
CA ASN A 62 -2.88 10.61 7.25
C ASN A 62 -2.03 11.86 6.99
N ILE A 63 -2.28 12.53 5.86
CA ILE A 63 -1.55 13.74 5.45
C ILE A 63 -1.58 14.84 6.53
N GLU A 64 -2.65 14.92 7.32
CA GLU A 64 -2.83 15.85 8.44
C GLU A 64 -1.99 15.49 9.68
N ALA A 65 -1.67 14.21 9.86
CA ALA A 65 -0.76 13.74 10.89
C ALA A 65 0.72 13.93 10.50
N ILE A 66 1.02 13.94 9.19
CA ILE A 66 2.36 14.26 8.66
C ILE A 66 2.56 15.79 8.55
N PHE A 67 1.51 16.53 8.18
CA PHE A 67 1.53 17.99 7.96
C PHE A 67 0.37 18.68 8.72
N PRO A 68 0.47 18.83 10.05
CA PRO A 68 -0.58 19.49 10.83
C PRO A 68 -0.72 20.97 10.44
N PRO A 69 -1.95 21.49 10.28
CA PRO A 69 -2.22 22.85 9.81
C PRO A 69 -1.78 23.96 10.78
N SER A 70 -1.37 23.61 12.00
CA SER A 70 -0.98 24.54 13.08
C SER A 70 0.48 25.00 13.03
N GLN A 71 1.30 24.50 12.10
CA GLN A 71 2.67 25.02 11.88
C GLN A 71 2.62 26.27 10.99
N LEU A 72 2.75 27.44 11.61
CA LEU A 72 2.52 28.78 11.05
C LEU A 72 3.44 29.22 9.87
N VAL A 73 4.36 28.39 9.38
CA VAL A 73 5.11 28.67 8.14
C VAL A 73 5.45 27.34 7.47
N SER A 74 4.69 26.90 6.47
CA SER A 74 5.08 25.74 5.65
C SER A 74 6.34 26.08 4.86
N SER A 75 7.44 25.38 5.12
CA SER A 75 8.66 25.56 4.33
C SER A 75 8.44 25.13 2.87
N PRO A 76 9.17 25.70 1.89
CA PRO A 76 9.09 25.26 0.50
C PRO A 76 9.26 23.73 0.35
N THR A 77 10.15 23.13 1.13
CA THR A 77 10.36 21.67 1.17
C THR A 77 9.11 20.91 1.63
N GLN A 78 8.40 21.39 2.65
CA GLN A 78 7.15 20.77 3.12
C GLN A 78 6.02 20.90 2.10
N GLU A 79 5.89 22.06 1.45
CA GLU A 79 4.89 22.25 0.41
C GLU A 79 5.15 21.34 -0.79
N HIS A 80 6.41 21.18 -1.20
CA HIS A 80 6.79 20.23 -2.23
C HIS A 80 6.50 18.78 -1.85
N ALA A 81 6.84 18.36 -0.63
CA ALA A 81 6.55 17.02 -0.13
C ALA A 81 5.03 16.75 -0.12
N LYS A 82 4.23 17.74 0.30
CA LYS A 82 2.77 17.67 0.27
C LYS A 82 2.23 17.51 -1.15
N ILE A 83 2.72 18.30 -2.11
CA ILE A 83 2.29 18.21 -3.52
C ILE A 83 2.66 16.84 -4.10
N ASN A 84 3.88 16.34 -3.83
CA ASN A 84 4.32 15.03 -4.30
C ASN A 84 3.44 13.91 -3.74
N TYR A 85 3.14 13.95 -2.45
CA TYR A 85 2.23 12.99 -1.83
C TYR A 85 0.83 13.01 -2.46
N ILE A 86 0.27 14.21 -2.72
CA ILE A 86 -1.03 14.32 -3.41
C ILE A 86 -0.96 13.73 -4.82
N LYS A 87 0.15 13.93 -5.54
CA LYS A 87 0.38 13.33 -6.86
C LYS A 87 0.43 11.80 -6.77
N GLU A 88 1.17 11.24 -5.81
CA GLU A 88 1.23 9.79 -5.54
C GLU A 88 -0.18 9.22 -5.31
N GLN A 89 -0.94 9.80 -4.39
CA GLN A 89 -2.29 9.35 -4.05
C GLN A 89 -3.27 9.40 -5.25
N ASN A 90 -3.15 10.43 -6.10
CA ASN A 90 -3.99 10.52 -7.30
C ASN A 90 -3.66 9.42 -8.32
N VAL A 91 -2.37 9.10 -8.50
CA VAL A 91 -1.95 8.04 -9.42
C VAL A 91 -2.34 6.66 -8.86
N GLU A 92 -2.14 6.41 -7.57
CA GLU A 92 -2.60 5.17 -6.91
C GLU A 92 -4.10 4.96 -7.10
N ARG A 93 -4.90 6.01 -6.87
CA ARG A 93 -6.35 5.97 -7.05
C ARG A 93 -6.78 5.78 -8.52
N LEU A 94 -5.97 6.23 -9.47
CA LEU A 94 -6.24 6.00 -10.90
C LEU A 94 -5.94 4.54 -11.27
N LEU A 95 -4.77 4.03 -10.85
CA LEU A 95 -4.33 2.67 -11.15
C LEU A 95 -5.19 1.61 -10.46
N SER A 96 -5.69 1.88 -9.25
CA SER A 96 -6.60 0.97 -8.54
C SER A 96 -7.95 0.74 -9.24
N LYS A 97 -8.32 1.60 -10.21
CA LYS A 97 -9.52 1.41 -11.04
C LYS A 97 -9.31 0.43 -12.18
N ILE A 98 -8.08 0.00 -12.45
CA ILE A 98 -7.79 -0.98 -13.49
C ILE A 98 -8.30 -2.35 -13.02
N PRO A 99 -9.17 -3.03 -13.80
CA PRO A 99 -9.66 -4.35 -13.44
C PRO A 99 -8.52 -5.32 -13.16
N GLY A 100 -8.58 -6.02 -12.03
CA GLY A 100 -7.54 -6.94 -11.59
C GLY A 100 -6.45 -6.34 -10.71
N VAL A 101 -6.43 -5.01 -10.49
CA VAL A 101 -5.58 -4.39 -9.46
C VAL A 101 -6.28 -4.51 -8.10
N ILE A 102 -5.65 -5.22 -7.17
CA ILE A 102 -6.10 -5.37 -5.78
C ILE A 102 -5.51 -4.27 -4.91
N ASP A 103 -4.23 -3.98 -5.11
CA ASP A 103 -3.51 -2.94 -4.38
C ASP A 103 -2.48 -2.28 -5.28
N CYS A 104 -2.19 -1.00 -5.03
CA CYS A 104 -1.24 -0.22 -5.79
C CYS A 104 -0.49 0.73 -4.87
N SER A 105 0.83 0.72 -4.95
CA SER A 105 1.68 1.69 -4.26
C SER A 105 2.60 2.38 -5.26
N ILE A 106 2.74 3.69 -5.15
CA ILE A 106 3.66 4.48 -5.96
C ILE A 106 4.57 5.33 -5.09
N VAL A 107 5.82 5.47 -5.53
CA VAL A 107 6.78 6.42 -4.97
C VAL A 107 7.29 7.31 -6.09
N LEU A 108 7.18 8.62 -5.89
CA LEU A 108 7.62 9.64 -6.84
C LEU A 108 8.85 10.38 -6.31
N ASN A 109 9.92 10.40 -7.10
CA ASN A 109 11.06 11.27 -6.86
C ASN A 109 11.01 12.39 -7.90
N ILE A 110 10.50 13.55 -7.49
CA ILE A 110 10.40 14.73 -8.36
C ILE A 110 11.48 15.73 -7.93
N ASN A 111 12.48 15.91 -8.79
CA ASN A 111 13.57 16.86 -8.55
C ASN A 111 13.31 18.13 -9.34
N LYS A 112 13.40 19.29 -8.67
CA LYS A 112 13.26 20.61 -9.33
C LYS A 112 14.60 21.16 -9.85
N GLU A 113 15.70 20.62 -9.36
CA GLU A 113 17.06 21.03 -9.73
C GLU A 113 17.65 19.94 -10.64
N GLY A 114 17.98 20.32 -11.87
CA GLY A 114 18.08 19.44 -13.04
C GLY A 114 19.23 18.43 -13.09
N ASP A 115 19.78 18.02 -11.94
CA ASP A 115 20.90 17.07 -11.89
C ASP A 115 20.42 15.61 -11.83
N VAL A 116 19.22 15.36 -11.28
CA VAL A 116 18.65 14.01 -11.20
C VAL A 116 17.27 14.00 -11.86
N PRO A 117 17.03 13.15 -12.87
CA PRO A 117 15.75 13.12 -13.55
C PRO A 117 14.64 12.59 -12.64
N SER A 118 13.42 13.08 -12.84
CA SER A 118 12.24 12.57 -12.13
C SER A 118 12.04 11.08 -12.42
N SER A 119 11.67 10.31 -11.38
CA SER A 119 11.44 8.87 -11.48
C SER A 119 10.21 8.42 -10.69
N ALA A 120 9.64 7.29 -11.10
CA ALA A 120 8.50 6.68 -10.44
C ALA A 120 8.72 5.17 -10.27
N SER A 121 8.42 4.68 -9.07
CA SER A 121 8.40 3.25 -8.77
C SER A 121 6.98 2.84 -8.43
N VAL A 122 6.45 1.87 -9.16
CA VAL A 122 5.06 1.40 -9.04
C VAL A 122 5.06 -0.08 -8.68
N LEU A 123 4.40 -0.42 -7.59
CA LEU A 123 4.09 -1.79 -7.21
C LEU A 123 2.59 -2.02 -7.36
N ILE A 124 2.22 -3.07 -8.09
CA ILE A 124 0.84 -3.50 -8.27
C ILE A 124 0.70 -4.92 -7.73
N ILE A 125 -0.24 -5.10 -6.82
CA ILE A 125 -0.72 -6.42 -6.42
C ILE A 125 -1.96 -6.73 -7.25
N SER A 126 -1.92 -7.79 -8.03
CA SER A 126 -2.99 -8.19 -8.94
C SER A 126 -3.71 -9.46 -8.53
N SER A 127 -4.97 -9.59 -8.98
CA SER A 127 -5.72 -10.84 -8.90
C SER A 127 -5.03 -11.94 -9.72
N PRO A 128 -4.96 -13.18 -9.22
CA PRO A 128 -4.38 -14.30 -9.97
C PRO A 128 -5.20 -14.64 -11.23
N GLU A 129 -6.46 -14.21 -11.31
CA GLU A 129 -7.36 -14.48 -12.44
C GLU A 129 -7.10 -13.58 -13.66
N ILE A 130 -6.42 -12.43 -13.47
CA ILE A 130 -6.21 -11.42 -14.50
C ILE A 130 -4.72 -11.19 -14.72
N ASN A 131 -4.22 -11.50 -15.92
CA ASN A 131 -2.85 -11.21 -16.29
C ASN A 131 -2.69 -9.74 -16.73
N LEU A 132 -2.11 -8.91 -15.87
CA LEU A 132 -1.79 -7.51 -16.17
C LEU A 132 -0.45 -7.30 -16.88
N ALA A 133 0.36 -8.35 -17.10
CA ALA A 133 1.66 -8.18 -17.77
C ALA A 133 1.57 -7.50 -19.17
N PRO A 134 0.55 -7.79 -20.02
CA PRO A 134 0.40 -7.11 -21.31
C PRO A 134 0.09 -5.61 -21.21
N THR A 135 -0.47 -5.15 -20.09
CA THR A 135 -0.87 -3.74 -19.90
C THR A 135 0.24 -2.88 -19.30
N ILE A 136 1.43 -3.44 -19.05
CA ILE A 136 2.54 -2.73 -18.41
C ILE A 136 2.91 -1.42 -19.11
N ASN A 137 2.92 -1.39 -20.44
CA ASN A 137 3.22 -0.18 -21.22
C ASN A 137 2.09 0.87 -21.11
N GLN A 138 0.84 0.43 -20.98
CA GLN A 138 -0.31 1.31 -20.76
C GLN A 138 -0.25 1.92 -19.35
N ILE A 139 0.07 1.11 -18.33
CA ILE A 139 0.30 1.57 -16.96
C ILE A 139 1.42 2.61 -16.93
N LYS A 140 2.58 2.31 -17.55
CA LYS A 140 3.68 3.28 -17.65
C LYS A 140 3.25 4.57 -18.35
N SER A 141 2.44 4.47 -19.41
CA SER A 141 1.92 5.65 -20.13
C SER A 141 0.96 6.49 -19.28
N LEU A 142 0.09 5.85 -18.50
CA LEU A 142 -0.81 6.53 -17.57
C LEU A 142 -0.03 7.29 -16.49
N VAL A 143 0.97 6.64 -15.89
CA VAL A 143 1.83 7.26 -14.86
C VAL A 143 2.61 8.43 -15.46
N LYS A 144 3.23 8.24 -16.63
CA LYS A 144 3.94 9.29 -17.37
C LYS A 144 3.06 10.51 -17.64
N ASN A 145 1.82 10.30 -18.09
CA ASN A 145 0.90 11.40 -18.41
C ASN A 145 0.28 12.07 -17.17
N SER A 146 0.42 11.47 -15.99
CA SER A 146 -0.11 12.02 -14.73
C SER A 146 0.91 12.90 -14.00
N ILE A 147 2.20 12.82 -14.36
CA ILE A 147 3.30 13.50 -13.67
C ILE A 147 4.13 14.29 -14.68
N ASP A 148 4.23 15.60 -14.45
CA ASP A 148 5.05 16.50 -15.27
C ASP A 148 6.53 16.06 -15.29
N ASP A 149 7.18 16.21 -16.44
CA ASP A 149 8.60 15.89 -16.67
C ASP A 149 9.03 14.44 -16.35
N LEU A 150 8.08 13.52 -16.21
CA LEU A 150 8.38 12.10 -16.03
C LEU A 150 8.58 11.41 -17.39
N LYS A 151 9.77 10.86 -17.60
CA LYS A 151 10.08 10.04 -18.79
C LYS A 151 9.71 8.59 -18.56
N MET A 152 9.21 7.94 -19.61
CA MET A 152 8.77 6.54 -19.54
C MET A 152 9.89 5.56 -19.15
N GLU A 153 11.14 5.87 -19.53
CA GLU A 153 12.33 5.11 -19.16
C GLU A 153 12.64 5.13 -17.65
N ASN A 154 12.18 6.16 -16.94
CA ASN A 154 12.37 6.33 -15.49
C ASN A 154 11.22 5.76 -14.66
N ILE A 155 10.33 4.97 -15.29
CA ILE A 155 9.20 4.34 -14.63
C ILE A 155 9.47 2.85 -14.49
N SER A 156 9.64 2.42 -13.25
CA SER A 156 9.76 1.01 -12.88
C SER A 156 8.39 0.50 -12.41
N VAL A 157 7.92 -0.60 -13.01
CA VAL A 157 6.64 -1.22 -12.64
C VAL A 157 6.90 -2.68 -12.31
N VAL A 158 6.47 -3.09 -11.12
CA VAL A 158 6.49 -4.48 -10.68
C VAL A 158 5.06 -4.91 -10.42
N ILE A 159 4.66 -6.02 -11.04
CA ILE A 159 3.35 -6.63 -10.85
C ILE A 159 3.55 -7.96 -10.13
N LYS A 160 2.85 -8.16 -9.02
CA LYS A 160 2.84 -9.40 -8.25
C LYS A 160 1.41 -9.89 -8.13
N ASN A 161 1.20 -11.17 -8.36
CA ASN A 161 -0.10 -11.77 -8.04
C ASN A 161 -0.19 -11.93 -6.52
N THR A 162 -1.38 -11.69 -5.95
CA THR A 162 -1.64 -12.12 -4.58
C THR A 162 -1.40 -13.62 -4.47
N ALA A 163 -0.69 -14.05 -3.42
CA ALA A 163 -0.66 -15.46 -3.08
C ALA A 163 -2.11 -15.89 -2.79
N GLY A 164 -2.55 -16.95 -3.45
CA GLY A 164 -3.81 -17.62 -3.13
C GLY A 164 -3.68 -18.44 -1.86
#